data_AF-S3UT20-F1
#
_entry.id   AF-S3UT20-F1
#
_cell.length_a   1.000
_cell.length_b   1.000
_cell.length_c   1.000
_cell.angle_alpha   90.00
_cell.angle_beta   90.00
_cell.angle_gamma   90.00
#
_symmetry.space_group_name_H-M   'P 1'
#
loop_
_entity.id
_entity.type
_entity.pdbx_description
1 polymer ?
#
loop_
_entity_poly.entity_id
_entity_poly.type
_entity_poly.pdbx_seq_one_letter_code
_entity_poly.pdbx_strand_id
1 'polypeptide(L)'
;MKLSNGFRDWKYAVAFLFFACLSFFFLNRSTQTISLGTAYAVWTGIGAAGTVLIGIFFFGESAGAWRIFFLSTLIASVVGLKFVAIE
;
A
#
# COMPACT_ATOMS: atom_id res chain seq x y z
N MET A 1 -4.01 4.04 12.10
CA MET A 1 -3.63 5.05 13.12
C MET A 1 -4.71 6.09 13.36
N LYS A 2 -5.33 6.63 12.30
CA LYS A 2 -6.46 7.58 12.44
C LYS A 2 -7.64 7.02 13.27
N LEU A 3 -7.96 5.74 13.12
CA LEU A 3 -9.05 5.09 13.87
C LEU A 3 -8.63 4.57 15.26
N SER A 4 -7.33 4.29 15.47
CA SER A 4 -6.85 3.67 16.71
C SER A 4 -6.48 4.67 17.82
N ASN A 5 -6.69 5.98 17.60
CA ASN A 5 -6.23 7.07 18.48
C ASN A 5 -4.76 6.88 18.92
N GLY A 6 -3.88 6.53 17.98
CA GLY A 6 -2.46 6.27 18.29
C GLY A 6 -2.22 4.96 19.06
N PHE A 7 -2.96 3.90 18.73
CA PHE A 7 -2.91 2.57 19.40
C PHE A 7 -3.51 2.50 20.80
N ARG A 8 -4.24 3.52 21.23
CA ARG A 8 -4.99 3.49 22.51
C ARG A 8 -6.16 2.52 22.47
N ASP A 9 -6.77 2.32 21.31
CA ASP A 9 -7.84 1.34 21.16
C ASP A 9 -7.27 -0.02 20.72
N TRP A 10 -7.27 -0.95 21.67
CA TRP A 10 -6.78 -2.32 21.53
C TRP A 10 -7.38 -3.07 20.33
N LYS A 11 -8.66 -2.84 20.00
CA LYS A 11 -9.32 -3.56 18.90
C LYS A 11 -8.65 -3.26 17.56
N TYR A 12 -8.36 -1.99 17.31
CA TYR A 12 -7.69 -1.56 16.08
C TYR A 12 -6.20 -1.88 16.10
N ALA A 13 -5.56 -1.97 17.27
CA ALA A 13 -4.17 -2.41 17.40
C ALA A 13 -4.02 -3.90 17.03
N VAL A 14 -4.90 -4.77 17.54
CA VAL A 14 -4.93 -6.19 17.17
C VAL A 14 -5.22 -6.38 15.70
N ALA A 15 -6.23 -5.67 15.16
CA ALA A 15 -6.54 -5.72 13.74
C ALA A 15 -5.33 -5.30 12.88
N PHE A 16 -4.64 -4.21 13.25
CA PHE A 16 -3.44 -3.77 12.56
C PHE A 16 -2.36 -4.85 12.56
N LEU A 17 -2.06 -5.45 13.72
CA LEU A 17 -1.04 -6.48 13.83
C LEU A 17 -1.39 -7.71 12.96
N PHE A 18 -2.65 -8.14 13.01
CA PHE A 18 -3.14 -9.26 12.21
C PHE A 18 -2.97 -9.02 10.70
N PHE A 19 -3.45 -7.88 10.20
CA PHE A 19 -3.32 -7.53 8.78
C PHE A 19 -1.87 -7.26 8.37
N ALA A 20 -1.03 -6.71 9.26
CA ALA A 20 0.39 -6.52 9.01
C ALA A 20 1.10 -7.87 8.83
N CYS A 21 0.90 -8.82 9.74
CA CYS A 21 1.46 -10.17 9.62
C CYS A 21 0.98 -10.87 8.34
N LEU A 22 -0.31 -10.75 8.02
CA LEU A 22 -0.87 -11.32 6.80
C LEU A 22 -0.25 -10.70 5.54
N SER A 23 -0.07 -9.37 5.52
CA SER A 23 0.56 -8.64 4.42
C SER A 23 2.01 -9.09 4.20
N PHE A 24 2.81 -9.17 5.27
CA PHE A 24 4.19 -9.65 5.19
C PHE A 24 4.28 -11.12 4.78
N PHE A 25 3.34 -11.96 5.21
CA PHE A 25 3.27 -13.35 4.78
C PHE A 25 3.06 -13.47 3.26
N PHE A 26 2.12 -12.71 2.70
CA PHE A 26 1.89 -12.68 1.24
C PHE A 26 3.07 -12.10 0.48
N LEU A 27 3.72 -11.05 1.01
CA LEU A 27 4.94 -10.50 0.42
C LEU A 27 6.04 -11.57 0.34
N ASN A 28 6.33 -12.23 1.45
CA ASN A 28 7.34 -13.30 1.51
C ASN A 28 7.03 -14.46 0.55
N ARG A 29 5.74 -14.80 0.39
CA ARG A 29 5.35 -15.82 -0.58
C ARG A 29 5.54 -15.35 -2.02
N SER A 30 5.27 -14.07 -2.30
CA SER A 30 5.46 -13.51 -3.65
C SER A 30 6.94 -13.48 -4.07
N THR A 31 7.85 -13.19 -3.13
CA THR A 31 9.29 -13.13 -3.38
C THR A 31 9.92 -14.48 -3.73
N GLN A 32 9.19 -15.58 -3.54
CA GLN A 32 9.61 -16.91 -4.03
C GLN A 32 9.38 -17.10 -5.53
N THR A 33 8.56 -16.24 -6.15
CA THR A 33 8.14 -16.35 -7.56
C THR A 33 8.58 -15.17 -8.42
N ILE A 34 8.72 -13.98 -7.84
CA ILE A 34 9.16 -12.76 -8.51
C ILE A 34 10.36 -12.17 -7.79
N SER A 35 11.17 -11.38 -8.53
CA SER A 35 12.34 -10.72 -7.95
C SER A 35 11.96 -9.83 -6.77
N LEU A 36 12.86 -9.75 -5.78
CA LEU A 36 12.64 -9.00 -4.55
C LEU A 36 12.31 -7.52 -4.83
N GLY A 37 12.98 -6.92 -5.82
CA GLY A 37 12.79 -5.53 -6.21
C GLY A 37 11.38 -5.27 -6.75
N THR A 38 10.89 -6.14 -7.65
CA THR A 38 9.53 -6.02 -8.20
C THR A 38 8.48 -6.27 -7.13
N ALA A 39 8.68 -7.26 -6.26
CA ALA A 39 7.77 -7.57 -5.17
C ALA A 39 7.59 -6.36 -4.21
N TYR A 40 8.71 -5.75 -3.78
CA TYR A 40 8.67 -4.59 -2.89
C TYR A 40 8.04 -3.36 -3.56
N ALA A 41 8.35 -3.10 -4.83
CA ALA A 41 7.77 -1.96 -5.54
C ALA A 41 6.26 -2.10 -5.68
N VAL A 42 5.76 -3.28 -6.03
CA VAL A 42 4.32 -3.55 -6.14
C VAL A 42 3.65 -3.47 -4.77
N TRP A 43 4.26 -4.06 -3.73
CA TRP A 43 3.73 -4.05 -2.37
C TRP A 43 3.61 -2.64 -1.80
N THR A 44 4.67 -1.82 -1.91
CA THR A 44 4.64 -0.43 -1.46
C THR A 44 3.67 0.41 -2.29
N GLY A 45 3.61 0.19 -3.61
CA GLY A 45 2.70 0.88 -4.51
C GLY A 45 1.24 0.68 -4.15
N ILE A 46 0.82 -0.57 -3.92
CA ILE A 46 -0.54 -0.91 -3.51
C ILE A 46 -0.86 -0.29 -2.15
N GLY A 47 0.06 -0.36 -1.17
CA GLY A 47 -0.13 0.23 0.15
C GLY A 47 -0.31 1.75 0.12
N ALA A 48 0.54 2.44 -0.65
CA ALA A 48 0.45 3.89 -0.83
C ALA A 48 -0.86 4.29 -1.51
N ALA A 49 -1.22 3.62 -2.62
CA ALA A 49 -2.45 3.91 -3.35
C ALA A 49 -3.70 3.64 -2.52
N GLY A 50 -3.77 2.50 -1.85
CA GLY A 50 -4.87 2.16 -0.95
C GLY A 50 -5.03 3.17 0.19
N THR A 51 -3.93 3.65 0.77
CA THR A 51 -3.96 4.66 1.84
C THR A 51 -4.54 5.99 1.33
N VAL A 52 -4.17 6.42 0.13
CA VAL A 52 -4.71 7.65 -0.46
C VAL A 52 -6.19 7.51 -0.78
N LEU A 53 -6.61 6.39 -1.40
CA LEU A 53 -8.01 6.14 -1.73
C LEU A 53 -8.89 6.08 -0.47
N ILE A 54 -8.45 5.36 0.57
CA ILE A 54 -9.15 5.32 1.86
C ILE A 54 -9.20 6.72 2.49
N GLY A 55 -8.10 7.50 2.41
CA GLY A 55 -8.05 8.88 2.86
C GLY A 55 -9.13 9.76 2.22
N ILE A 56 -9.31 9.63 0.90
CA ILE A 56 -10.31 10.39 0.15
C ILE A 56 -11.73 9.91 0.46
N PHE A 57 -12.00 8.60 0.34
CA PHE A 57 -13.37 8.07 0.43
C PHE A 57 -13.91 7.97 1.87
N PHE A 58 -13.07 7.59 2.84
CA PHE A 58 -13.51 7.34 4.22
C PHE A 58 -13.17 8.48 5.19
N PHE A 59 -12.08 9.21 4.94
CA PHE A 59 -11.67 10.33 5.81
C PHE A 59 -11.97 11.71 5.23
N GLY A 60 -12.57 11.78 4.04
CA GLY A 60 -12.96 13.03 3.38
C GLY A 60 -11.76 13.93 3.04
N GLU A 61 -10.57 13.37 2.90
CA GLU A 61 -9.40 14.17 2.52
C GLU A 61 -9.56 14.73 1.10
N SER A 62 -9.11 15.98 0.91
CA SER A 62 -9.18 16.65 -0.39
C SER A 62 -8.45 15.85 -1.47
N ALA A 63 -9.18 15.51 -2.54
CA ALA A 63 -8.67 14.92 -3.76
C ALA A 63 -8.12 16.01 -4.68
N GLY A 64 -7.13 16.78 -4.19
CA GLY A 64 -6.52 17.84 -4.98
C GLY A 64 -5.88 17.31 -6.26
N ALA A 65 -5.94 18.08 -7.34
CA ALA A 65 -5.44 17.68 -8.66
C ALA A 65 -3.98 17.17 -8.62
N TRP A 66 -3.11 17.84 -7.86
CA TRP A 66 -1.72 17.41 -7.66
C TRP A 66 -1.59 16.07 -6.94
N ARG A 67 -2.45 15.79 -5.96
CA ARG A 67 -2.43 14.53 -5.23
C ARG A 67 -2.82 13.36 -6.14
N ILE A 68 -3.83 13.56 -6.98
CA ILE A 68 -4.24 12.59 -7.99
C ILE A 68 -3.12 12.40 -9.02
N PHE A 69 -2.50 13.48 -9.49
CA PHE A 69 -1.37 13.42 -10.43
C PHE A 69 -0.21 12.57 -9.90
N PHE A 70 0.26 12.83 -8.67
CA PHE A 70 1.33 12.03 -8.08
C PHE A 70 0.91 10.59 -7.80
N LEU A 71 -0.34 10.36 -7.41
CA LEU A 71 -0.88 9.01 -7.26
C LEU A 71 -0.88 8.24 -8.59
N SER A 72 -1.34 8.86 -9.68
CA SER A 72 -1.33 8.23 -11.01
C SER A 72 0.09 7.95 -11.50
N THR A 73 1.02 8.87 -11.27
CA THR A 73 2.44 8.69 -11.61
C THR A 73 3.05 7.54 -10.81
N LEU A 74 2.77 7.45 -9.52
CA LEU A 74 3.20 6.34 -8.67
C LEU A 74 2.70 4.99 -9.21
N ILE A 75 1.40 4.90 -9.53
CA ILE A 75 0.81 3.67 -10.09
C ILE A 75 1.46 3.33 -11.44
N ALA A 76 1.64 4.32 -12.32
CA ALA A 76 2.28 4.13 -13.61
C ALA A 76 3.74 3.64 -13.46
N SER A 77 4.50 4.18 -12.51
CA SER A 77 5.87 3.74 -12.23
C SER A 77 5.92 2.30 -11.71
N VAL A 78 5.01 1.90 -10.82
CA VAL A 78 4.95 0.52 -10.31
C VAL A 78 4.62 -0.47 -11.42
N VAL A 79 3.64 -0.12 -12.28
CA VAL A 79 3.29 -0.94 -13.45
C VAL A 79 4.46 -1.04 -14.43
N GLY A 80 5.10 0.10 -14.75
CA GLY A 80 6.26 0.14 -15.62
C GLY A 80 7.43 -0.70 -15.10
N LEU A 81 7.71 -0.65 -13.79
CA LEU A 81 8.74 -1.48 -13.19
C LEU A 81 8.42 -2.98 -13.29
N LYS A 82 7.14 -3.36 -13.16
CA LYS A 82 6.73 -4.76 -13.38
C LYS A 82 7.00 -5.18 -14.82
N PHE A 83 6.71 -4.34 -15.81
CA PHE A 83 6.98 -4.63 -17.22
C PHE A 83 8.47 -4.76 -17.54
N VAL A 84 9.31 -3.89 -16.98
CA VAL A 84 10.76 -3.93 -17.20
C VAL A 84 11.42 -5.13 -16.49
N ALA A 85 10.90 -5.50 -15.32
CA ALA A 85 11.42 -6.64 -14.56
C ALA A 85 10.91 -8.01 -15.04
N ILE A 86 10.18 -8.07 -16.16
CA ILE A 86 9.93 -9.34 -16.87
C ILE A 86 11.24 -9.71 -17.57
N GLU A 87 12.14 -10.38 -16.84
CA GLU A 87 13.17 -11.27 -17.40
C GLU A 87 12.64 -12.70 -17.40
#